data_AF-A0A9P0IEN5-F1
#
_entry.id   AF-A0A9P0IEN5-F1
#
_cell.length_a   1.000
_cell.length_b   1.000
_cell.length_c   1.000
_cell.angle_alpha   90.00
_cell.angle_beta   90.00
_cell.angle_gamma   90.00
#
_symmetry.space_group_name_H-M   'P 1'
#
loop_
_entity.id
_entity.type
_entity.pdbx_description
1 polymer ?
#
loop_
_entity_poly.entity_id
_entity_poly.type
_entity_poly.pdbx_seq_one_letter_code
_entity_poly.pdbx_strand_id
1 'polypeptide(L)'
;MERPDLGPDYGGWQALDSTPQEKSEGMFRCGPSSVRAVRDGEIHKPYDTAFMFATVNADKLKWKFCGKNQPLKLLEINTTWYGQKIVTKAVGEMKCEYLTNTYKYPEGSREERMTMEKALRKSESKYAKDYLNALFNDVTFDFDLQDDIKIGQDFNVILHVKNRTNQSHQVQGNLRVDTATRTGNTGDEVKRLEFDINLKPKGKEVIKMLVTFDDYYKKLGDQASFKIACQATIVDTKFDYLAQHDFKVRNPDIKISIDGEPVSHQEVIVNVKVENSLPIPLTKGKFYIQGPGLDEQLEIELKENVAPGSFATAQFKLMPPWADHDRISAKFTSMEMKDIDGFLSLVAMPAAATNGLARE
;
A
#
# COMPACT_ATOMS: atom_id res chain seq x y z
N MET A 1 -30.38 -17.30 30.70
CA MET A 1 -31.59 -16.49 30.48
C MET A 1 -32.10 -16.69 29.05
N GLU A 2 -33.36 -16.38 28.78
CA GLU A 2 -33.90 -16.36 27.42
C GLU A 2 -33.33 -15.17 26.61
N ARG A 3 -33.39 -15.26 25.28
CA ARG A 3 -32.92 -14.24 24.33
C ARG A 3 -34.00 -13.95 23.27
N PRO A 4 -35.14 -13.35 23.66
CA PRO A 4 -36.23 -13.09 22.72
C PRO A 4 -35.81 -12.19 21.55
N ASP A 5 -34.76 -11.37 21.74
CA ASP A 5 -34.13 -10.54 20.72
C ASP A 5 -33.38 -11.33 19.63
N LEU A 6 -32.96 -12.58 19.91
CA LEU A 6 -32.21 -13.42 18.98
C LEU A 6 -33.02 -14.59 18.40
N GLY A 7 -34.19 -14.88 18.97
CA GLY A 7 -35.03 -16.05 18.66
C GLY A 7 -34.88 -17.20 19.69
N PRO A 8 -35.72 -18.24 19.58
CA PRO A 8 -35.87 -19.27 20.62
C PRO A 8 -34.61 -20.12 20.83
N ASP A 9 -33.76 -20.26 19.81
CA ASP A 9 -32.59 -21.14 19.86
C ASP A 9 -31.43 -20.59 20.71
N TYR A 10 -31.39 -19.28 20.96
CA TYR A 10 -30.20 -18.62 21.53
C TYR A 10 -30.29 -18.34 23.03
N GLY A 11 -31.32 -18.85 23.70
CA GLY A 11 -31.44 -18.82 25.16
C GLY A 11 -30.40 -19.71 25.88
N GLY A 12 -30.48 -19.73 27.21
CA GLY A 12 -29.58 -20.53 28.06
C GLY A 12 -28.37 -19.72 28.56
N TRP A 13 -27.18 -20.32 28.53
CA TRP A 13 -25.94 -19.68 28.99
C TRP A 13 -25.56 -18.47 28.12
N GLN A 14 -25.26 -17.37 28.80
CA GLN A 14 -24.78 -16.15 28.16
C GLN A 14 -23.41 -15.82 28.75
N ALA A 15 -22.44 -15.55 27.90
CA ALA A 15 -21.13 -15.11 28.32
C ALA A 15 -21.17 -13.60 28.62
N LEU A 16 -20.64 -13.22 29.77
CA LEU A 16 -20.38 -11.84 30.15
C LEU A 16 -18.92 -11.77 30.60
N ASP A 17 -18.19 -10.77 30.10
CA ASP A 17 -16.82 -10.51 30.53
C ASP A 17 -16.73 -9.06 31.02
N SER A 18 -16.43 -8.91 32.31
CA SER A 18 -16.22 -7.60 32.95
C SER A 18 -14.77 -7.12 32.87
N THR A 19 -13.87 -7.92 32.30
CA THR A 19 -12.47 -7.55 32.09
C THR A 19 -12.40 -6.48 30.99
N PRO A 20 -11.83 -5.29 31.26
CA PRO A 20 -11.76 -4.23 30.27
C PRO A 20 -10.73 -4.57 29.18
N GLN A 21 -11.20 -5.15 28.08
CA GLN A 21 -10.38 -5.53 26.92
C GLN A 21 -10.71 -4.64 25.71
N GLU A 22 -11.92 -4.78 25.16
CA GLU A 22 -12.44 -4.02 24.04
C GLU A 22 -13.57 -3.08 24.46
N LYS A 23 -13.75 -1.97 23.73
CA LYS A 23 -14.87 -1.04 23.95
C LYS A 23 -16.07 -1.46 23.12
N SER A 24 -17.21 -1.64 23.77
CA SER A 24 -18.51 -1.86 23.15
C SER A 24 -19.41 -0.63 23.35
N GLU A 25 -19.77 0.03 22.24
CA GLU A 25 -20.46 1.34 22.21
C GLU A 25 -19.73 2.40 23.07
N GLY A 26 -18.40 2.44 22.97
CA GLY A 26 -17.56 3.44 23.66
C GLY A 26 -17.25 3.15 25.13
N MET A 27 -17.80 2.09 25.73
CA MET A 27 -17.55 1.69 27.12
C MET A 27 -16.88 0.32 27.22
N PHE A 28 -16.06 0.09 28.24
CA PHE A 28 -15.47 -1.23 28.51
C PHE A 28 -16.53 -2.15 29.13
N ARG A 29 -17.11 -3.00 28.29
CA ARG A 29 -18.11 -4.01 28.64
C ARG A 29 -18.15 -5.08 27.55
N CYS A 30 -18.53 -6.30 27.91
CA CYS A 30 -18.69 -7.39 26.95
C CYS A 30 -19.88 -8.29 27.33
N GLY A 31 -20.76 -8.52 26.36
CA GLY A 31 -21.92 -9.39 26.47
C GLY A 31 -23.20 -8.66 26.91
N PRO A 32 -24.32 -9.41 27.08
CA PRO A 32 -24.42 -10.86 27.05
C PRO A 32 -24.35 -11.46 25.65
N SER A 33 -23.38 -12.36 25.43
CA SER A 33 -23.25 -13.14 24.19
C SER A 33 -23.84 -14.53 24.38
N SER A 34 -24.76 -14.95 23.51
CA SER A 34 -25.29 -16.31 23.57
C SER A 34 -24.18 -17.32 23.29
N VAL A 35 -23.94 -18.26 24.21
CA VAL A 35 -22.91 -19.29 24.04
C VAL A 35 -23.17 -20.13 22.81
N ARG A 36 -24.45 -20.35 22.46
CA ARG A 36 -24.82 -21.01 21.19
C ARG A 36 -24.45 -20.17 19.96
N ALA A 37 -24.72 -18.86 20.00
CA ALA A 37 -24.33 -17.97 18.89
C ALA A 37 -22.81 -17.94 18.68
N VAL A 38 -22.04 -18.00 19.78
CA VAL A 38 -20.58 -18.16 19.74
C VAL A 38 -20.22 -19.49 19.08
N ARG A 39 -20.79 -20.62 19.52
CA ARG A 39 -20.50 -21.94 18.92
C ARG A 39 -20.81 -22.02 17.43
N ASP A 40 -21.90 -21.41 17.00
CA ASP A 40 -22.42 -21.53 15.63
C ASP A 40 -21.90 -20.39 14.70
N GLY A 41 -20.96 -19.56 15.19
CA GLY A 41 -20.29 -18.49 14.43
C GLY A 41 -21.21 -17.34 13.99
N GLU A 42 -22.23 -17.02 14.78
CA GLU A 42 -23.17 -15.92 14.49
C GLU A 42 -22.66 -14.57 15.00
N ILE A 43 -21.50 -14.14 14.49
CA ILE A 43 -20.72 -13.02 15.01
C ILE A 43 -21.44 -11.65 15.04
N HIS A 44 -22.48 -11.47 14.22
CA HIS A 44 -23.27 -10.23 14.16
C HIS A 44 -24.45 -10.20 15.14
N LYS A 45 -24.74 -11.31 15.85
CA LYS A 45 -25.78 -11.29 16.88
C LYS A 45 -25.28 -10.51 18.09
N PRO A 46 -26.09 -9.59 18.65
CA PRO A 46 -25.71 -8.88 19.86
C PRO A 46 -25.63 -9.83 21.06
N TYR A 47 -24.87 -9.51 22.11
CA TYR A 47 -23.89 -8.42 22.20
C TYR A 47 -22.49 -9.02 22.08
N ASP A 48 -21.57 -8.32 21.42
CA ASP A 48 -20.13 -8.63 21.36
C ASP A 48 -19.77 -10.07 20.95
N THR A 49 -20.65 -10.76 20.22
CA THR A 49 -20.45 -12.17 19.84
C THR A 49 -19.21 -12.35 18.98
N ALA A 50 -18.86 -11.39 18.12
CA ALA A 50 -17.62 -11.42 17.35
C ALA A 50 -16.37 -11.48 18.24
N PHE A 51 -16.33 -10.67 19.30
CA PHE A 51 -15.22 -10.68 20.27
C PHE A 51 -15.18 -12.02 21.02
N MET A 52 -16.32 -12.45 21.58
CA MET A 52 -16.41 -13.73 22.30
C MET A 52 -16.10 -14.94 21.42
N PHE A 53 -16.41 -14.89 20.12
CA PHE A 53 -16.01 -15.91 19.15
C PHE A 53 -14.49 -15.96 18.98
N ALA A 54 -13.86 -14.80 18.83
CA ALA A 54 -12.42 -14.71 18.63
C ALA A 54 -11.62 -15.24 19.83
N THR A 55 -12.09 -15.02 21.08
CA THR A 55 -11.36 -15.50 22.27
C THR A 55 -11.24 -17.03 22.35
N VAL A 56 -12.13 -17.77 21.68
CA VAL A 56 -12.16 -19.25 21.73
C VAL A 56 -11.83 -19.93 20.40
N ASN A 57 -11.99 -19.25 19.26
CA ASN A 57 -11.78 -19.79 17.91
C ASN A 57 -10.70 -19.06 17.08
N ALA A 58 -9.98 -18.09 17.65
CA ALA A 58 -8.92 -17.42 16.87
C ALA A 58 -7.85 -18.39 16.39
N ASP A 59 -7.39 -18.17 15.16
CA ASP A 59 -6.21 -18.83 14.61
C ASP A 59 -4.97 -17.98 14.86
N LYS A 60 -3.86 -18.64 15.19
CA LYS A 60 -2.57 -17.98 15.37
C LYS A 60 -1.82 -17.96 14.04
N LEU A 61 -1.68 -16.77 13.45
CA LEU A 61 -0.88 -16.56 12.25
C LEU A 61 0.54 -16.11 12.59
N LYS A 62 1.55 -16.65 11.89
CA LYS A 62 2.94 -16.20 11.97
C LYS A 62 3.35 -15.52 10.68
N TRP A 63 3.68 -14.25 10.75
CA TRP A 63 4.09 -13.46 9.60
C TRP A 63 5.58 -13.12 9.66
N LYS A 64 6.25 -13.12 8.50
CA LYS A 64 7.60 -12.59 8.32
C LYS A 64 7.50 -11.17 7.79
N PHE A 65 8.14 -10.23 8.48
CA PHE A 65 8.38 -8.90 7.96
C PHE A 65 9.53 -8.92 6.94
N CYS A 66 9.27 -8.41 5.73
CA CYS A 66 10.21 -8.45 4.61
C CYS A 66 10.82 -7.08 4.24
N GLY A 67 10.43 -6.00 4.94
CA GLY A 67 10.87 -4.62 4.67
C GLY A 67 9.69 -3.65 4.59
N LYS A 68 9.97 -2.34 4.66
CA LYS A 68 8.92 -1.30 4.76
C LYS A 68 7.93 -1.27 3.57
N ASN A 69 8.37 -1.69 2.39
CA ASN A 69 7.58 -1.68 1.16
C ASN A 69 7.35 -3.09 0.59
N GLN A 70 7.61 -4.15 1.36
CA GLN A 70 7.40 -5.52 0.94
C GLN A 70 6.23 -6.14 1.72
N PRO A 71 5.37 -6.93 1.07
CA PRO A 71 4.24 -7.56 1.74
C PRO A 71 4.72 -8.50 2.85
N LEU A 72 3.91 -8.63 3.91
CA LEU A 72 4.14 -9.64 4.94
C LEU A 72 4.02 -11.03 4.31
N LYS A 73 4.96 -11.91 4.62
CA LYS A 73 4.89 -13.31 4.18
C LYS A 73 4.30 -14.18 5.28
N LEU A 74 3.15 -14.79 5.03
CA LEU A 74 2.58 -15.78 5.96
C LEU A 74 3.47 -17.02 5.99
N LEU A 75 3.92 -17.39 7.18
CA LEU A 75 4.79 -18.56 7.39
C LEU A 75 4.02 -19.76 7.91
N GLU A 76 3.05 -19.52 8.78
CA GLU A 76 2.39 -20.58 9.54
C GLU A 76 0.99 -20.13 9.97
N ILE A 77 0.05 -21.07 9.94
CA ILE A 77 -1.28 -20.95 10.52
C ILE A 77 -1.42 -22.08 11.54
N ASN A 78 -1.63 -21.75 12.81
CA ASN A 78 -1.96 -22.72 13.85
C ASN A 78 -3.41 -22.51 14.29
N THR A 79 -4.24 -23.50 14.00
CA THR A 79 -5.68 -23.41 14.18
C THR A 79 -6.19 -23.96 15.51
N THR A 80 -5.29 -24.46 16.36
CA THR A 80 -5.63 -25.15 17.62
C THR A 80 -5.02 -24.46 18.85
N TRP A 81 -4.38 -23.31 18.63
CA TRP A 81 -3.61 -22.63 19.67
C TRP A 81 -4.49 -22.02 20.75
N TYR A 82 -5.64 -21.44 20.38
CA TYR A 82 -6.55 -20.74 21.30
C TYR A 82 -7.77 -21.58 21.68
N GLY A 83 -8.39 -21.23 22.81
CA GLY A 83 -9.61 -21.90 23.31
C GLY A 83 -9.44 -23.40 23.59
N GLN A 84 -8.23 -23.86 23.94
CA GLN A 84 -7.93 -25.29 24.10
C GLN A 84 -8.80 -25.98 25.16
N LYS A 85 -9.12 -25.27 26.25
CA LYS A 85 -9.84 -25.83 27.38
C LYS A 85 -10.67 -24.77 28.08
N ILE A 86 -12.00 -24.94 28.01
CA ILE A 86 -12.97 -24.11 28.72
C ILE A 86 -13.60 -24.99 29.79
N VAL A 87 -13.53 -24.54 31.04
CA VAL A 87 -13.95 -25.35 32.19
C VAL A 87 -14.77 -24.52 33.16
N THR A 88 -15.64 -25.21 33.89
CA THR A 88 -16.35 -24.66 35.04
C THR A 88 -16.26 -25.65 36.20
N LYS A 89 -16.70 -25.21 37.38
CA LYS A 89 -16.86 -26.10 38.54
C LYS A 89 -18.16 -26.90 38.38
N ALA A 90 -18.07 -28.21 38.59
CA ALA A 90 -19.24 -29.10 38.58
C ALA A 90 -20.26 -28.71 39.66
N VAL A 91 -21.53 -28.97 39.37
CA VAL A 91 -22.64 -28.75 40.32
C VAL A 91 -22.47 -29.67 41.53
N GLY A 92 -22.55 -29.11 42.74
CA GLY A 92 -22.45 -29.87 43.99
C GLY A 92 -21.05 -30.39 44.37
N GLU A 93 -20.07 -30.36 43.47
CA GLU A 93 -18.74 -30.96 43.71
C GLU A 93 -17.58 -30.01 43.38
N MET A 94 -16.42 -30.16 44.04
CA MET A 94 -15.17 -29.46 43.69
C MET A 94 -14.41 -30.20 42.58
N LYS A 95 -15.11 -30.53 41.49
CA LYS A 95 -14.53 -31.15 40.29
C LYS A 95 -14.63 -30.22 39.09
N CYS A 96 -13.72 -30.41 38.14
CA CYS A 96 -13.66 -29.68 36.89
C CYS A 96 -14.64 -30.28 35.87
N GLU A 97 -15.56 -29.47 35.36
CA GLU A 97 -16.47 -29.81 34.26
C GLU A 97 -16.00 -29.12 32.98
N TYR A 98 -16.00 -29.85 31.86
CA TYR A 98 -15.49 -29.36 30.58
C TYR A 98 -16.61 -28.81 29.71
N LEU A 99 -16.49 -27.56 29.30
CA LEU A 99 -17.46 -26.84 28.48
C LEU A 99 -16.93 -26.48 27.09
N THR A 100 -15.74 -26.92 26.68
CA THR A 100 -15.16 -26.53 25.38
C THR A 100 -16.14 -26.74 24.21
N ASN A 101 -16.82 -27.89 24.18
CA ASN A 101 -17.76 -28.24 23.10
C ASN A 101 -19.08 -27.46 23.13
N THR A 102 -19.35 -26.69 24.19
CA THR A 102 -20.51 -25.78 24.23
C THR A 102 -20.20 -24.45 23.56
N TYR A 103 -18.92 -24.04 23.51
CA TYR A 103 -18.45 -22.79 22.92
C TYR A 103 -17.92 -22.94 21.49
N LYS A 104 -17.44 -24.13 21.11
CA LYS A 104 -16.97 -24.42 19.75
C LYS A 104 -17.13 -25.88 19.38
N TYR A 105 -17.07 -26.17 18.09
CA TYR A 105 -17.03 -27.54 17.59
C TYR A 105 -15.65 -28.17 17.82
N PRO A 106 -15.53 -29.51 17.84
CA PRO A 106 -14.25 -30.18 18.02
C PRO A 106 -13.22 -29.78 16.97
N GLU A 107 -11.97 -29.54 17.40
CA GLU A 107 -10.87 -29.14 16.52
C GLU A 107 -10.68 -30.14 15.36
N GLY A 108 -10.61 -29.62 14.13
CA GLY A 108 -10.44 -30.44 12.93
C GLY A 108 -11.72 -31.09 12.42
N SER A 109 -12.87 -30.87 13.07
CA SER A 109 -14.16 -31.30 12.51
C SER A 109 -14.56 -30.41 11.32
N ARG A 110 -15.43 -30.94 10.47
CA ARG A 110 -15.95 -30.18 9.32
C ARG A 110 -16.76 -28.97 9.78
N GLU A 111 -17.58 -29.13 10.82
CA GLU A 111 -18.41 -28.08 11.41
C GLU A 111 -17.57 -26.95 11.98
N GLU A 112 -16.45 -27.27 12.61
CA GLU A 112 -15.51 -26.31 13.17
C GLU A 112 -14.93 -25.42 12.05
N ARG A 113 -14.39 -26.02 10.99
CA ARG A 113 -13.85 -25.26 9.84
C ARG A 113 -14.91 -24.46 9.10
N MET A 114 -16.11 -25.03 8.87
CA MET A 114 -17.23 -24.30 8.24
C MET A 114 -17.68 -23.11 9.08
N THR A 115 -17.70 -23.26 10.42
CA THR A 115 -18.04 -22.18 11.35
C THR A 115 -17.02 -21.05 11.30
N MET A 116 -15.72 -21.39 11.29
CA MET A 116 -14.64 -20.40 11.16
C MET A 116 -14.71 -19.67 9.82
N GLU A 117 -14.87 -20.38 8.70
CA GLU A 117 -15.00 -19.79 7.37
C GLU A 117 -16.22 -18.85 7.28
N LYS A 118 -17.37 -19.27 7.82
CA LYS A 118 -18.59 -18.46 7.91
C LYS A 118 -18.36 -17.18 8.70
N ALA A 119 -17.67 -17.24 9.84
CA ALA A 119 -17.35 -16.08 10.66
C ALA A 119 -16.39 -15.12 9.92
N LEU A 120 -15.35 -15.66 9.28
CA LEU A 120 -14.38 -14.87 8.51
C LEU A 120 -15.02 -14.17 7.31
N ARG A 121 -15.90 -14.84 6.56
CA ARG A 121 -16.63 -14.24 5.43
C ARG A 121 -17.58 -13.12 5.87
N LYS A 122 -18.13 -13.20 7.08
CA LYS A 122 -18.97 -12.16 7.67
C LYS A 122 -18.14 -11.02 8.30
N SER A 123 -16.85 -11.22 8.54
CA SER A 123 -15.97 -10.23 9.17
C SER A 123 -15.52 -9.18 8.16
N GLU A 124 -15.49 -7.91 8.58
CA GLU A 124 -14.93 -6.80 7.80
C GLU A 124 -13.40 -6.68 7.95
N SER A 125 -12.77 -7.57 8.72
CA SER A 125 -11.33 -7.53 8.98
C SER A 125 -10.49 -7.80 7.72
N LYS A 126 -9.52 -6.92 7.43
CA LYS A 126 -8.53 -7.13 6.37
C LYS A 126 -7.78 -8.46 6.54
N TYR A 127 -7.45 -8.84 7.78
CA TYR A 127 -6.73 -10.08 8.07
C TYR A 127 -7.56 -11.33 7.77
N ALA A 128 -8.89 -11.25 7.83
CA ALA A 128 -9.75 -12.35 7.44
C ALA A 128 -9.65 -12.64 5.94
N LYS A 129 -9.56 -11.59 5.11
CA LYS A 129 -9.34 -11.70 3.66
C LYS A 129 -7.96 -12.30 3.36
N ASP A 130 -6.92 -11.82 4.03
CA ASP A 130 -5.55 -12.36 3.86
C ASP A 130 -5.47 -13.85 4.25
N TYR A 131 -6.16 -14.25 5.33
CA TYR A 131 -6.26 -15.65 5.76
C TYR A 131 -7.00 -16.51 4.73
N LEU A 132 -8.16 -16.06 4.23
CA LEU A 132 -8.94 -16.80 3.25
C LEU A 132 -8.17 -16.93 1.92
N ASN A 133 -7.47 -15.88 1.48
CA ASN A 133 -6.54 -15.94 0.33
C ASN A 133 -5.43 -16.98 0.51
N ALA A 134 -4.92 -17.17 1.73
CA ALA A 134 -3.89 -18.16 2.00
C ALA A 134 -4.42 -19.60 2.00
N LEU A 135 -5.65 -19.81 2.49
CA LEU A 135 -6.31 -21.12 2.50
C LEU A 135 -6.79 -21.54 1.10
N PHE A 136 -7.39 -20.61 0.35
CA PHE A 136 -7.89 -20.84 -1.00
C PHE A 136 -6.81 -20.47 -2.01
N ASN A 137 -5.86 -21.39 -2.17
CA ASN A 137 -4.70 -21.24 -3.04
C ASN A 137 -4.87 -21.96 -4.39
N ASP A 138 -6.11 -22.29 -4.76
CA ASP A 138 -6.44 -23.00 -5.99
C ASP A 138 -6.07 -22.19 -7.22
N VAL A 139 -6.27 -20.86 -7.15
CA VAL A 139 -5.83 -19.91 -8.16
C VAL A 139 -5.02 -18.81 -7.49
N THR A 140 -3.85 -18.50 -8.03
CA THR A 140 -3.03 -17.37 -7.55
C THR A 140 -2.98 -16.23 -8.53
N PHE A 141 -2.85 -15.03 -7.98
CA PHE A 141 -2.85 -13.77 -8.68
C PHE A 141 -1.58 -13.01 -8.28
N ASP A 142 -0.66 -12.85 -9.21
CA ASP A 142 0.63 -12.21 -8.96
C ASP A 142 0.77 -10.99 -9.88
N PHE A 143 0.94 -9.80 -9.28
CA PHE A 143 1.21 -8.58 -10.04
C PHE A 143 2.66 -8.54 -10.51
N ASP A 144 2.86 -8.27 -11.79
CA ASP A 144 4.14 -7.90 -12.37
C ASP A 144 4.10 -6.40 -12.67
N LEU A 145 4.62 -5.62 -11.73
CA LEU A 145 4.71 -4.17 -11.82
C LEU A 145 6.12 -3.80 -12.25
N GLN A 146 6.22 -3.06 -13.35
CA GLN A 146 7.50 -2.50 -13.76
C GLN A 146 7.88 -1.36 -12.83
N ASP A 147 9.08 -1.44 -12.25
CA ASP A 147 9.67 -0.33 -11.53
C ASP A 147 10.25 0.69 -12.52
N ASP A 148 10.29 1.96 -12.10
CA ASP A 148 10.96 3.06 -12.84
C ASP A 148 10.28 3.59 -14.12
N ILE A 149 8.94 3.66 -14.11
CA ILE A 149 8.20 4.32 -15.17
C ILE A 149 8.26 5.84 -14.97
N LYS A 150 8.73 6.57 -15.99
CA LYS A 150 8.76 8.03 -15.96
C LYS A 150 7.39 8.61 -16.26
N ILE A 151 7.05 9.74 -15.64
CA ILE A 151 5.86 10.51 -16.01
C ILE A 151 5.91 10.87 -17.51
N GLY A 152 4.79 10.69 -18.20
CA GLY A 152 4.73 10.86 -19.66
C GLY A 152 4.75 9.54 -20.45
N GLN A 153 5.23 8.46 -19.84
CA GLN A 153 5.28 7.15 -20.50
C GLN A 153 3.98 6.37 -20.29
N ASP A 154 3.64 5.55 -21.27
CA ASP A 154 2.65 4.51 -21.14
C ASP A 154 3.22 3.35 -20.31
N PHE A 155 2.36 2.64 -19.58
CA PHE A 155 2.79 1.47 -18.82
C PHE A 155 1.75 0.35 -18.84
N ASN A 156 2.23 -0.88 -18.63
CA ASN A 156 1.35 -2.04 -18.53
C ASN A 156 1.21 -2.45 -17.06
N VAL A 157 -0.03 -2.63 -16.63
CA VAL A 157 -0.33 -3.41 -15.42
C VAL A 157 -0.53 -4.85 -15.85
N ILE A 158 0.32 -5.74 -15.35
CA ILE A 158 0.33 -7.16 -15.71
C ILE A 158 -0.08 -7.97 -14.48
N LEU A 159 -1.09 -8.82 -14.65
CA LEU A 159 -1.57 -9.74 -13.63
C LEU A 159 -1.40 -11.17 -14.14
N HIS A 160 -0.56 -11.94 -13.47
CA HIS A 160 -0.40 -13.36 -13.72
C HIS A 160 -1.42 -14.15 -12.90
N VAL A 161 -2.26 -14.92 -13.59
CA VAL A 161 -3.26 -15.79 -12.96
C VAL A 161 -2.83 -17.24 -13.18
N LYS A 162 -2.69 -18.02 -12.10
CA LYS A 162 -2.20 -19.40 -12.17
C LYS A 162 -3.10 -20.35 -11.42
N ASN A 163 -3.56 -21.38 -12.12
CA ASN A 163 -4.28 -22.49 -11.52
C ASN A 163 -3.28 -23.48 -10.88
N ARG A 164 -3.49 -23.83 -9.61
CA ARG A 164 -2.71 -24.80 -8.87
C ARG A 164 -3.41 -26.15 -8.76
N THR A 165 -4.68 -26.26 -9.15
CA THR A 165 -5.45 -27.50 -9.09
C THR A 165 -5.39 -28.29 -10.40
N ASN A 166 -5.98 -29.48 -10.38
CA ASN A 166 -6.19 -30.33 -11.56
C ASN A 166 -7.59 -30.12 -12.18
N GLN A 167 -8.36 -29.15 -11.68
CA GLN A 167 -9.70 -28.82 -12.18
C GLN A 167 -9.63 -27.49 -12.93
N SER A 168 -10.52 -27.28 -13.90
CA SER A 168 -10.68 -25.96 -14.50
C SER A 168 -11.40 -25.04 -13.51
N HIS A 169 -11.06 -23.75 -13.54
CA HIS A 169 -11.73 -22.73 -12.74
C HIS A 169 -12.19 -21.57 -13.61
N GLN A 170 -13.45 -21.17 -13.47
CA GLN A 170 -13.93 -19.92 -14.07
C GLN A 170 -13.58 -18.74 -13.16
N VAL A 171 -12.86 -17.76 -13.68
CA VAL A 171 -12.40 -16.59 -12.93
C VAL A 171 -12.94 -15.32 -13.60
N GLN A 172 -13.76 -14.59 -12.87
CA GLN A 172 -14.36 -13.31 -13.30
C GLN A 172 -13.80 -12.18 -12.45
N GLY A 173 -13.49 -11.03 -13.01
CA GLY A 173 -12.95 -9.94 -12.21
C GLY A 173 -12.71 -8.66 -12.98
N ASN A 174 -12.12 -7.70 -12.28
CA ASN A 174 -11.62 -6.48 -12.88
C ASN A 174 -10.26 -6.10 -12.31
N LEU A 175 -9.48 -5.47 -13.17
CA LEU A 175 -8.25 -4.78 -12.86
C LEU A 175 -8.53 -3.28 -12.97
N ARG A 176 -8.10 -2.51 -11.97
CA ARG A 176 -8.40 -1.09 -11.87
C ARG A 176 -7.15 -0.31 -11.50
N VAL A 177 -7.02 0.87 -12.09
CA VAL A 177 -6.03 1.87 -11.72
C VAL A 177 -6.77 3.13 -11.32
N ASP A 178 -6.49 3.62 -10.12
CA ASP A 178 -7.01 4.86 -9.58
C ASP A 178 -5.85 5.79 -9.25
N THR A 179 -6.09 7.10 -9.23
CA THR A 179 -5.10 8.04 -8.67
C THR A 179 -5.07 7.91 -7.14
N ALA A 180 -3.97 8.31 -6.53
CA ALA A 180 -3.79 8.26 -5.08
C ALA A 180 -3.32 9.60 -4.54
N THR A 181 -3.90 10.04 -3.43
CA THR A 181 -3.42 11.23 -2.71
C THR A 181 -2.21 10.90 -1.84
N ARG A 182 -1.51 11.94 -1.37
CA ARG A 182 -0.37 11.81 -0.44
C ARG A 182 -0.69 11.02 0.84
N THR A 183 -1.95 11.04 1.29
CA THR A 183 -2.40 10.31 2.48
C THR A 183 -2.79 8.86 2.17
N GLY A 184 -2.65 8.42 0.92
CA GLY A 184 -3.03 7.08 0.47
C GLY A 184 -4.53 6.90 0.27
N ASN A 185 -5.31 7.98 0.09
CA ASN A 185 -6.72 7.85 -0.26
C ASN A 185 -6.86 7.65 -1.78
N THR A 186 -7.81 6.81 -2.17
CA THR A 186 -8.14 6.56 -3.58
C THR A 186 -8.83 7.80 -4.17
N GLY A 187 -8.29 8.30 -5.27
CA GLY A 187 -8.83 9.40 -6.07
C GLY A 187 -9.63 8.91 -7.28
N ASP A 188 -9.48 9.59 -8.40
CA ASP A 188 -10.25 9.33 -9.63
C ASP A 188 -9.84 8.03 -10.32
N GLU A 189 -10.82 7.38 -10.95
CA GLU A 189 -10.59 6.21 -11.79
C GLU A 189 -9.82 6.58 -13.05
N VAL A 190 -8.62 6.03 -13.21
CA VAL A 190 -7.80 6.20 -14.40
C VAL A 190 -8.29 5.25 -15.49
N LYS A 191 -8.32 3.96 -15.19
CA LYS A 191 -8.69 2.90 -16.14
C LYS A 191 -9.20 1.66 -15.42
N ARG A 192 -10.07 0.92 -16.11
CA ARG A 192 -10.64 -0.35 -15.67
C ARG A 192 -10.61 -1.35 -16.84
N LEU A 193 -10.26 -2.58 -16.53
CA LEU A 193 -10.33 -3.72 -17.43
C LEU A 193 -11.08 -4.86 -16.74
N GLU A 194 -12.23 -5.25 -17.29
CA GLU A 194 -12.94 -6.45 -16.87
C GLU A 194 -12.37 -7.68 -17.59
N PHE A 195 -12.38 -8.82 -16.91
CA PHE A 195 -11.94 -10.08 -17.47
C PHE A 195 -12.83 -11.23 -17.00
N ASP A 196 -13.04 -12.18 -17.90
CA ASP A 196 -13.74 -13.43 -17.64
C ASP A 196 -12.97 -14.55 -18.35
N ILE A 197 -12.25 -15.37 -17.57
CA ILE A 197 -11.33 -16.38 -18.09
C ILE A 197 -11.67 -17.76 -17.56
N ASN A 198 -11.63 -18.75 -18.44
CA ASN A 198 -11.68 -20.16 -18.06
C ASN A 198 -10.25 -20.70 -17.92
N LEU A 199 -9.80 -20.83 -16.68
CA LEU A 199 -8.44 -21.21 -16.35
C LEU A 199 -8.30 -22.74 -16.31
N LYS A 200 -7.68 -23.30 -17.37
CA LYS A 200 -7.46 -24.74 -17.50
C LYS A 200 -6.67 -25.34 -16.32
N PRO A 201 -6.73 -26.67 -16.08
CA PRO A 201 -5.96 -27.34 -15.05
C PRO A 201 -4.47 -27.02 -15.17
N LYS A 202 -3.83 -26.62 -14.06
CA LYS A 202 -2.42 -26.16 -14.03
C LYS A 202 -2.09 -25.02 -15.01
N GLY A 203 -3.11 -24.40 -15.60
CA GLY A 203 -2.99 -23.35 -16.59
C GLY A 203 -2.46 -22.05 -16.00
N LYS A 204 -1.93 -21.21 -16.88
CA LYS A 204 -1.51 -19.86 -16.58
C LYS A 204 -2.12 -18.93 -17.61
N GLU A 205 -2.64 -17.81 -17.14
CA GLU A 205 -3.13 -16.73 -17.98
C GLU A 205 -2.46 -15.43 -17.56
N VAL A 206 -2.36 -14.50 -18.50
CA VAL A 206 -1.75 -13.19 -18.26
C VAL A 206 -2.72 -12.12 -18.72
N ILE A 207 -3.24 -11.36 -17.76
CA ILE A 207 -4.10 -10.22 -18.01
C ILE A 207 -3.21 -8.99 -18.08
N LYS A 208 -3.30 -8.25 -19.17
CA LYS A 208 -2.49 -7.04 -19.41
C LYS A 208 -3.41 -5.85 -19.66
N MET A 209 -3.21 -4.79 -18.91
CA MET A 209 -3.89 -3.51 -19.12
C MET A 209 -2.86 -2.43 -19.43
N LEU A 210 -2.87 -1.95 -20.67
CA LEU A 210 -2.10 -0.78 -21.08
C LEU A 210 -2.77 0.48 -20.53
N VAL A 211 -2.05 1.25 -19.73
CA VAL A 211 -2.45 2.58 -19.25
C VAL A 211 -1.63 3.60 -20.02
N THR A 212 -2.29 4.44 -20.82
CA THR A 212 -1.61 5.44 -21.63
C THR A 212 -1.46 6.76 -20.90
N PHE A 213 -0.53 7.60 -21.35
CA PHE A 213 -0.38 8.98 -20.86
C PHE A 213 -1.72 9.72 -20.79
N ASP A 214 -2.52 9.66 -21.86
CA ASP A 214 -3.81 10.36 -21.94
C ASP A 214 -4.84 9.84 -20.92
N ASP A 215 -4.77 8.55 -20.54
CA ASP A 215 -5.67 7.95 -19.55
C ASP A 215 -5.48 8.60 -18.17
N TYR A 216 -4.23 8.86 -17.79
CA TYR A 216 -3.88 9.29 -16.44
C TYR A 216 -3.55 10.78 -16.30
N TYR A 217 -3.04 11.43 -17.35
CA TYR A 217 -2.39 12.73 -17.19
C TYR A 217 -3.33 13.82 -16.66
N LYS A 218 -4.56 13.88 -17.17
CA LYS A 218 -5.56 14.86 -16.73
C LYS A 218 -6.07 14.65 -15.30
N LYS A 219 -5.84 13.46 -14.74
CA LYS A 219 -6.32 13.02 -13.42
C LYS A 219 -5.20 13.04 -12.37
N LEU A 220 -3.95 13.25 -12.80
CA LEU A 220 -2.79 13.32 -11.92
C LEU A 220 -2.96 14.45 -10.89
N GLY A 221 -2.90 14.08 -9.61
CA GLY A 221 -2.65 15.01 -8.53
C GLY A 221 -1.16 15.31 -8.36
N ASP A 222 -0.82 16.07 -7.30
CA ASP A 222 0.50 16.66 -7.10
C ASP A 222 1.70 15.67 -7.01
N GLN A 223 1.48 14.38 -6.73
CA GLN A 223 2.57 13.41 -6.51
C GLN A 223 2.57 12.20 -7.47
N ALA A 224 1.83 12.27 -8.58
CA ALA A 224 1.84 11.27 -9.63
C ALA A 224 1.80 9.81 -9.13
N SER A 225 0.93 9.56 -8.14
CA SER A 225 0.78 8.28 -7.46
C SER A 225 -0.54 7.62 -7.84
N PHE A 226 -0.51 6.29 -7.93
CA PHE A 226 -1.61 5.44 -8.36
C PHE A 226 -1.84 4.30 -7.39
N LYS A 227 -3.08 3.82 -7.36
CA LYS A 227 -3.46 2.57 -6.74
C LYS A 227 -3.92 1.59 -7.80
N ILE A 228 -3.27 0.44 -7.83
CA ILE A 228 -3.63 -0.67 -8.70
C ILE A 228 -4.40 -1.66 -7.85
N ALA A 229 -5.62 -2.01 -8.26
CA ALA A 229 -6.46 -2.96 -7.56
C ALA A 229 -6.87 -4.09 -8.51
N CYS A 230 -6.94 -5.32 -7.97
CA CYS A 230 -7.59 -6.44 -8.63
C CYS A 230 -8.69 -6.96 -7.72
N GLN A 231 -9.88 -7.10 -8.29
CA GLN A 231 -11.02 -7.80 -7.69
C GLN A 231 -11.36 -8.98 -8.59
N ALA A 232 -11.30 -10.20 -8.09
CA ALA A 232 -11.63 -11.38 -8.86
C ALA A 232 -12.44 -12.37 -8.03
N THR A 233 -13.35 -13.08 -8.66
CA THR A 233 -14.16 -14.14 -8.09
C THR A 233 -13.89 -15.42 -8.86
N ILE A 234 -13.55 -16.49 -8.15
CA ILE A 234 -13.52 -17.84 -8.67
C ILE A 234 -14.95 -18.40 -8.54
N VAL A 235 -15.66 -18.51 -9.67
CA VAL A 235 -17.11 -18.75 -9.70
C VAL A 235 -17.47 -20.08 -9.03
N ASP A 236 -16.69 -21.12 -9.28
CA ASP A 236 -16.98 -22.48 -8.82
C ASP A 236 -16.89 -22.61 -7.28
N THR A 237 -15.96 -21.90 -6.67
CA THR A 237 -15.70 -21.93 -5.23
C THR A 237 -16.32 -20.75 -4.48
N LYS A 238 -16.95 -19.80 -5.22
CA LYS A 238 -17.45 -18.52 -4.69
C LYS A 238 -16.41 -17.83 -3.82
N PHE A 239 -15.18 -17.86 -4.30
CA PHE A 239 -14.05 -17.29 -3.61
C PHE A 239 -13.71 -15.93 -4.20
N ASP A 240 -13.68 -14.90 -3.36
CA ASP A 240 -13.34 -13.54 -3.77
C ASP A 240 -11.90 -13.21 -3.39
N TYR A 241 -11.11 -12.87 -4.39
CA TYR A 241 -9.77 -12.32 -4.30
C TYR A 241 -9.82 -10.80 -4.42
N LEU A 242 -9.13 -10.12 -3.50
CA LEU A 242 -8.89 -8.69 -3.55
C LEU A 242 -7.42 -8.42 -3.24
N ALA A 243 -6.74 -7.71 -4.15
CA ALA A 243 -5.40 -7.19 -3.90
C ALA A 243 -5.28 -5.74 -4.34
N GLN A 244 -4.42 -5.00 -3.65
CA GLN A 244 -4.13 -3.60 -3.91
C GLN A 244 -2.63 -3.36 -3.79
N HIS A 245 -2.08 -2.60 -4.72
CA HIS A 245 -0.69 -2.17 -4.75
C HIS A 245 -0.61 -0.67 -5.02
N ASP A 246 0.24 0.01 -4.26
CA ASP A 246 0.59 1.40 -4.53
C ASP A 246 1.68 1.43 -5.61
N PHE A 247 1.49 2.28 -6.62
CA PHE A 247 2.39 2.42 -7.75
C PHE A 247 2.64 3.91 -7.99
N LYS A 248 3.88 4.31 -8.28
CA LYS A 248 4.24 5.72 -8.49
C LYS A 248 5.07 5.87 -9.75
N VAL A 249 4.70 6.81 -10.61
CA VAL A 249 5.57 7.22 -11.73
C VAL A 249 6.57 8.26 -11.23
N ARG A 250 7.80 8.18 -11.75
CA ARG A 250 8.89 9.04 -11.35
C ARG A 250 8.92 10.30 -12.22
N ASN A 251 9.08 11.46 -11.60
CA ASN A 251 9.47 12.66 -12.32
C ASN A 251 10.94 12.54 -12.77
N PRO A 252 11.35 13.19 -13.87
CA PRO A 252 12.76 13.29 -14.21
C PRO A 252 13.52 14.08 -13.14
N ASP A 253 14.81 13.79 -12.96
CA ASP A 253 15.66 14.53 -12.02
C ASP A 253 16.30 15.76 -12.70
N ILE A 254 16.56 16.82 -11.92
CA ILE A 254 17.38 17.94 -12.39
C ILE A 254 18.86 17.56 -12.29
N LYS A 255 19.56 17.57 -13.41
CA LYS A 255 21.01 17.39 -13.47
C LYS A 255 21.68 18.75 -13.34
N ILE A 256 22.56 18.89 -12.34
CA ILE A 256 23.35 20.09 -12.08
C ILE A 256 24.82 19.74 -12.33
N SER A 257 25.53 20.57 -13.10
CA SER A 257 26.97 20.42 -13.36
C SER A 257 27.68 21.76 -13.29
N ILE A 258 28.94 21.75 -12.87
CA ILE A 258 29.78 22.94 -12.69
C ILE A 258 30.90 22.89 -13.72
N ASP A 259 31.14 24.01 -14.42
CA ASP A 259 32.22 24.12 -15.39
C ASP A 259 33.49 24.59 -14.66
N GLY A 260 34.42 23.66 -14.45
CA GLY A 260 35.66 23.89 -13.71
C GLY A 260 35.56 23.53 -12.23
N GLU A 261 36.58 23.93 -11.46
CA GLU A 261 36.62 23.71 -10.01
C GLU A 261 36.12 24.95 -9.26
N PRO A 262 35.16 24.82 -8.33
CA PRO A 262 34.67 25.96 -7.56
C PRO A 262 35.76 26.44 -6.58
N VAL A 263 36.08 27.72 -6.63
CA VAL A 263 37.04 28.38 -5.73
C VAL A 263 36.34 29.51 -5.00
N SER A 264 36.62 29.66 -3.70
CA SER A 264 36.08 30.74 -2.87
C SER A 264 36.37 32.12 -3.49
N HIS A 265 35.34 32.96 -3.52
CA HIS A 265 35.34 34.30 -4.13
C HIS A 265 35.67 34.36 -5.63
N GLN A 266 35.55 33.24 -6.36
CA GLN A 266 35.65 33.22 -7.81
C GLN A 266 34.32 32.80 -8.44
N GLU A 267 33.96 33.47 -9.54
CA GLU A 267 32.78 33.10 -10.32
C GLU A 267 33.00 31.74 -10.99
N VAL A 268 32.05 30.84 -10.80
CA VAL A 268 31.98 29.57 -11.51
C VAL A 268 30.65 29.48 -12.26
N ILE A 269 30.68 28.84 -13.43
CA ILE A 269 29.51 28.65 -14.26
C ILE A 269 28.84 27.33 -13.86
N VAL A 270 27.54 27.39 -13.57
CA VAL A 270 26.72 26.23 -13.23
C VAL A 270 25.65 26.05 -14.29
N ASN A 271 25.52 24.81 -14.75
CA ASN A 271 24.53 24.38 -15.73
C ASN A 271 23.49 23.50 -15.04
N VAL A 272 22.21 23.81 -15.23
CA VAL A 272 21.09 22.97 -14.80
C VAL A 272 20.33 22.49 -16.02
N LYS A 273 19.93 21.22 -16.00
CA LYS A 273 19.11 20.64 -17.07
C LYS A 273 18.11 19.62 -16.55
N VAL A 274 16.90 19.63 -17.10
CA VAL A 274 15.88 18.59 -16.88
C VAL A 274 15.31 18.14 -18.21
N GLU A 275 15.09 16.83 -18.34
CA GLU A 275 14.50 16.20 -19.52
C GLU A 275 12.98 16.44 -19.53
N ASN A 276 12.42 16.85 -20.67
CA ASN A 276 10.98 16.77 -20.88
C ASN A 276 10.61 15.32 -21.23
N SER A 277 10.19 14.55 -20.21
CA SER A 277 9.72 13.17 -20.39
C SER A 277 8.28 13.06 -20.89
N LEU A 278 7.54 14.18 -21.01
CA LEU A 278 6.16 14.16 -21.48
C LEU A 278 6.10 14.09 -23.02
N PRO A 279 5.04 13.47 -23.58
CA PRO A 279 4.77 13.50 -25.02
C PRO A 279 4.21 14.84 -25.51
N ILE A 280 4.16 15.86 -24.64
CA ILE A 280 3.68 17.22 -24.92
C ILE A 280 4.76 18.26 -24.56
N PRO A 281 4.78 19.44 -25.22
CA PRO A 281 5.75 20.47 -24.90
C PRO A 281 5.52 21.07 -23.50
N LEU A 282 6.61 21.37 -22.78
CA LEU A 282 6.53 22.12 -21.52
C LEU A 282 6.45 23.61 -21.81
N THR A 283 5.50 24.29 -21.20
CA THR A 283 5.27 25.73 -21.37
C THR A 283 5.50 26.48 -20.06
N LYS A 284 5.98 27.73 -20.16
CA LYS A 284 6.30 28.60 -19.02
C LYS A 284 7.23 27.93 -17.99
N GLY A 285 8.24 27.22 -18.48
CA GLY A 285 9.21 26.55 -17.63
C GLY A 285 10.03 27.54 -16.81
N LYS A 286 10.22 27.27 -15.53
CA LYS A 286 11.03 28.10 -14.61
C LYS A 286 11.94 27.23 -13.75
N PHE A 287 13.19 27.66 -13.62
CA PHE A 287 14.12 27.14 -12.63
C PHE A 287 14.16 28.06 -11.41
N TYR A 288 14.16 27.44 -10.24
CA TYR A 288 14.32 28.06 -8.95
C TYR A 288 15.56 27.48 -8.28
N ILE A 289 16.55 28.31 -8.01
CA ILE A 289 17.87 27.85 -7.58
C ILE A 289 18.24 28.50 -6.24
N GLN A 290 18.78 27.69 -5.34
CA GLN A 290 19.41 28.13 -4.11
C GLN A 290 20.80 27.48 -4.00
N GLY A 291 21.77 28.21 -3.49
CA GLY A 291 23.16 27.75 -3.42
C GLY A 291 24.06 28.78 -2.75
N PRO A 292 25.34 28.43 -2.53
CA PRO A 292 26.28 29.27 -1.79
C PRO A 292 26.57 30.58 -2.53
N GLY A 293 26.52 31.70 -1.81
CA GLY A 293 26.78 33.03 -2.37
C GLY A 293 25.62 33.63 -3.17
N LEU A 294 24.44 33.00 -3.14
CA LEU A 294 23.19 33.62 -3.58
C LEU A 294 22.47 34.18 -2.35
N ASP A 295 22.34 35.50 -2.28
CA ASP A 295 21.63 36.18 -1.19
C ASP A 295 20.11 35.90 -1.22
N GLU A 296 19.56 35.71 -2.42
CA GLU A 296 18.15 35.38 -2.66
C GLU A 296 18.03 34.20 -3.63
N GLN A 297 16.84 33.58 -3.64
CA GLN A 297 16.53 32.51 -4.57
C GLN A 297 16.56 33.03 -6.01
N LEU A 298 17.40 32.42 -6.85
CA LEU A 298 17.50 32.78 -8.26
C LEU A 298 16.35 32.13 -9.05
N GLU A 299 15.56 32.97 -9.72
CA GLU A 299 14.50 32.53 -10.64
C GLU A 299 14.94 32.76 -12.09
N ILE A 300 14.90 31.69 -12.91
CA ILE A 300 15.24 31.75 -14.34
C ILE A 300 14.05 31.24 -15.14
N GLU A 301 13.40 32.13 -15.87
CA GLU A 301 12.32 31.79 -16.79
C GLU A 301 12.87 31.34 -18.15
N LEU A 302 12.35 30.25 -18.68
CA LEU A 302 12.66 29.81 -20.04
C LEU A 302 11.88 30.64 -21.06
N LYS A 303 12.60 31.13 -22.07
CA LYS A 303 12.02 31.95 -23.15
C LYS A 303 11.20 31.13 -24.15
N GLU A 304 11.57 29.87 -24.34
CA GLU A 304 10.98 28.97 -25.32
C GLU A 304 10.34 27.77 -24.63
N ASN A 305 9.34 27.20 -25.31
CA ASN A 305 8.73 25.94 -24.88
C ASN A 305 9.72 24.79 -25.11
N VAL A 306 9.69 23.81 -24.23
CA VAL A 306 10.60 22.66 -24.30
C VAL A 306 9.88 21.52 -25.02
N ALA A 307 10.34 21.17 -26.22
CA ALA A 307 9.73 20.10 -27.01
C ALA A 307 9.80 18.72 -26.31
N PRO A 308 8.91 17.77 -26.63
CA PRO A 308 8.98 16.39 -26.12
C PRO A 308 10.37 15.76 -26.31
N GLY A 309 10.88 15.09 -25.27
CA GLY A 309 12.20 14.44 -25.28
C GLY A 309 13.41 15.39 -25.29
N SER A 310 13.19 16.71 -25.33
CA SER A 310 14.26 17.71 -25.27
C SER A 310 14.58 18.11 -23.83
N PHE A 311 15.59 18.96 -23.63
CA PHE A 311 16.01 19.41 -22.29
C PHE A 311 15.66 20.87 -22.06
N ALA A 312 15.00 21.15 -20.94
CA ALA A 312 14.99 22.47 -20.32
C ALA A 312 16.40 22.71 -19.78
N THR A 313 17.05 23.80 -20.18
CA THR A 313 18.40 24.13 -19.72
C THR A 313 18.48 25.58 -19.26
N ALA A 314 19.28 25.82 -18.23
CA ALA A 314 19.64 27.16 -17.80
C ALA A 314 21.08 27.18 -17.29
N GLN A 315 21.72 28.33 -17.43
CA GLN A 315 23.07 28.57 -16.96
C GLN A 315 23.06 29.82 -16.08
N PHE A 316 23.81 29.76 -14.98
CA PHE A 316 23.98 30.90 -14.08
C PHE A 316 25.39 30.90 -13.49
N LYS A 317 25.77 32.06 -12.97
CA LYS A 317 27.03 32.22 -12.26
C LYS A 317 26.79 32.08 -10.77
N LEU A 318 27.71 31.41 -10.10
CA LEU A 318 27.73 31.22 -8.65
C LEU A 318 29.10 31.66 -8.15
N MET A 319 29.16 32.33 -7.01
CA MET A 319 30.42 32.70 -6.37
C MET A 319 30.42 32.20 -4.93
N PRO A 320 31.05 31.05 -4.64
CA PRO A 320 31.10 30.50 -3.30
C PRO A 320 31.76 31.49 -2.33
N PRO A 321 31.13 31.85 -1.20
CA PRO A 321 31.68 32.83 -0.28
C PRO A 321 32.85 32.26 0.52
N TRP A 322 32.85 30.96 0.80
CA TRP A 322 33.85 30.29 1.65
C TRP A 322 34.36 29.01 0.98
N ALA A 323 35.52 28.55 1.43
CA ALA A 323 36.06 27.26 1.05
C ALA A 323 35.51 26.18 1.98
N ASP A 324 34.34 25.64 1.65
CA ASP A 324 33.65 24.65 2.47
C ASP A 324 32.83 23.67 1.60
N HIS A 325 32.24 22.68 2.26
CA HIS A 325 31.21 21.81 1.72
C HIS A 325 29.88 22.56 1.62
N ASP A 326 29.45 22.79 0.38
CA ASP A 326 28.20 23.47 0.09
C ASP A 326 27.26 22.61 -0.76
N ARG A 327 26.02 23.05 -0.89
CA ARG A 327 25.00 22.40 -1.72
C ARG A 327 24.26 23.40 -2.58
N ILE A 328 24.14 23.09 -3.87
CA ILE A 328 23.20 23.73 -4.79
C ILE A 328 21.94 22.87 -4.83
N SER A 329 20.78 23.49 -4.69
CA SER A 329 19.48 22.88 -4.91
C SER A 329 18.72 23.63 -5.99
N ALA A 330 18.12 22.88 -6.91
CA ALA A 330 17.28 23.43 -7.96
C ALA A 330 15.89 22.80 -7.88
N LYS A 331 14.88 23.59 -8.23
CA LYS A 331 13.52 23.14 -8.49
C LYS A 331 13.10 23.62 -9.88
N PHE A 332 12.38 22.79 -10.61
CA PHE A 332 11.81 23.15 -11.91
C PHE A 332 10.29 23.00 -11.87
N THR A 333 9.60 23.94 -12.50
CA THR A 333 8.16 23.87 -12.72
C THR A 333 7.82 24.34 -14.13
N SER A 334 6.79 23.74 -14.71
CA SER A 334 6.08 24.24 -15.89
C SER A 334 4.57 24.16 -15.65
N MET A 335 3.77 24.50 -16.67
CA MET A 335 2.32 24.27 -16.59
C MET A 335 1.97 22.77 -16.52
N GLU A 336 2.78 21.94 -17.16
CA GLU A 336 2.55 20.51 -17.39
C GLU A 336 3.27 19.62 -16.37
N MET A 337 4.45 20.02 -15.91
CA MET A 337 5.27 19.24 -14.99
C MET A 337 5.58 20.05 -13.73
N LYS A 338 5.32 19.44 -12.57
CA LYS A 338 5.48 20.08 -11.26
C LYS A 338 6.33 19.20 -10.35
N ASP A 339 6.88 19.81 -9.31
CA ASP A 339 7.64 19.13 -8.26
C ASP A 339 8.78 18.26 -8.80
N ILE A 340 9.59 18.87 -9.66
CA ILE A 340 10.89 18.33 -10.07
C ILE A 340 11.95 19.05 -9.24
N ASP A 341 12.78 18.29 -8.55
CA ASP A 341 13.90 18.82 -7.78
C ASP A 341 15.21 18.08 -8.09
N GLY A 342 16.31 18.68 -7.69
CA GLY A 342 17.63 18.08 -7.76
C GLY A 342 18.62 18.88 -6.96
N PHE A 343 19.72 18.24 -6.57
CA PHE A 343 20.77 18.91 -5.82
C PHE A 343 22.14 18.40 -6.24
N LEU A 344 23.15 19.23 -5.99
CA LEU A 344 24.55 18.89 -6.16
C LEU A 344 25.31 19.36 -4.93
N SER A 345 26.07 18.45 -4.32
CA SER A 345 27.04 18.82 -3.28
C SER A 345 28.36 19.20 -3.95
N LEU A 346 28.96 20.30 -3.52
CA LEU A 346 30.24 20.78 -4.04
C LEU A 346 31.18 21.12 -2.89
N VAL A 347 32.47 21.17 -3.18
CA VAL A 347 33.50 21.56 -2.22
C VAL A 347 34.29 22.69 -2.86
N ALA A 348 34.16 23.90 -2.31
CA ALA A 348 34.89 25.05 -2.82
C ALA A 348 36.33 25.04 -2.28
N MET A 349 37.31 25.23 -3.17
CA MET A 349 38.72 25.36 -2.77
C MET A 349 39.01 26.75 -2.20
N PRO A 350 40.01 26.88 -1.31
CA PRO A 350 40.49 28.18 -0.87
C PRO A 350 41.04 29.00 -2.04
N ALA A 351 40.76 30.30 -2.05
CA ALA A 351 41.39 31.22 -2.98
C ALA A 351 42.91 31.15 -2.80
N ALA A 352 43.65 31.14 -3.92
CA ALA A 352 45.11 31.17 -3.86
C ALA A 352 45.57 32.39 -3.04
N ALA A 353 46.38 32.16 -2.01
CA ALA A 353 46.91 33.23 -1.19
C ALA A 353 47.74 34.17 -2.07
N THR A 354 47.25 35.39 -2.30
CA THR A 354 48.10 36.49 -2.72
C THR A 354 49.00 36.79 -1.53
N ASN A 355 50.20 36.20 -1.52
CA ASN A 355 51.26 36.58 -0.61
C ASN A 355 51.36 38.11 -0.63
N GLY A 356 51.14 38.72 0.54
CA GLY A 356 50.98 40.16 0.66
C GLY A 356 52.13 40.92 0.01
N LEU A 357 51.83 41.60 -1.10
CA LEU A 357 52.56 42.79 -1.47
C LEU A 357 51.96 43.92 -0.66
N ALA A 358 52.75 44.39 0.31
CA ALA A 358 52.46 45.58 1.08
C ALA A 358 52.05 46.71 0.14
N ARG A 359 50.87 47.30 0.39
CA ARG A 359 50.56 48.63 -0.13
C ARG A 359 51.40 49.62 0.67
N GLU A 360 52.40 50.22 0.03
CA GLU A 360 52.96 51.51 0.45
C GLU A 360 51.97 52.64 0.16
#